data_AF-A0A1H6HE09-F1
#
_entry.id   AF-A0A1H6HE09-F1
#
_cell.length_a   1.000
_cell.length_b   1.000
_cell.length_c   1.000
_cell.angle_alpha   90.00
_cell.angle_beta   90.00
_cell.angle_gamma   90.00
#
_symmetry.space_group_name_H-M   'P 1'
#
loop_
_entity.id
_entity.type
_entity.pdbx_description
1 polymer ?
#
loop_
_entity_poly.entity_id
_entity_poly.type
_entity_poly.pdbx_seq_one_letter_code
_entity_poly.pdbx_strand_id
1 'polypeptide(L)'
;MNYVTAIYLLNIVLYAMYFFGKTGGESDISGADFFVSGILSLFLLFAGYLNAKKGMIYRTVLWVFLVNMFLFVCSGLFDQFGSDFNILSTSNSDSFLFSLALIVYNAYLFPLTIVLEGSGLALIVPVVLSFILPSLGYMIGQKLHPDKQNSTEL
;
A
#
# COMPACT_ATOMS: atom_id res chain seq x y z
N MET A 1 0.86 -6.19 -17.99
CA MET A 1 0.49 -6.01 -16.57
C MET A 1 1.38 -4.92 -15.98
N ASN A 2 0.82 -4.06 -15.13
CA ASN A 2 1.54 -2.96 -14.47
C ASN A 2 2.57 -3.51 -13.48
N TYR A 3 3.84 -3.06 -13.55
CA TYR A 3 4.90 -3.53 -12.64
C TYR A 3 4.59 -3.17 -11.20
N VAL A 4 3.98 -2.00 -10.96
CA VAL A 4 3.55 -1.57 -9.62
C VAL A 4 2.52 -2.52 -9.05
N THR A 5 1.48 -2.89 -9.81
CA THR A 5 0.47 -3.85 -9.34
C THR A 5 1.06 -5.24 -9.09
N ALA A 6 1.93 -5.73 -9.99
CA ALA A 6 2.56 -7.05 -9.83
C ALA A 6 3.45 -7.11 -8.57
N ILE A 7 4.28 -6.09 -8.36
CA ILE A 7 5.14 -5.99 -7.17
C ILE A 7 4.32 -5.76 -5.90
N TYR A 8 3.21 -5.02 -5.97
CA TYR A 8 2.32 -4.84 -4.83
C TYR A 8 1.70 -6.17 -4.37
N LEU A 9 1.19 -6.98 -5.32
CA LEU A 9 0.69 -8.32 -5.01
C LEU A 9 1.78 -9.24 -4.47
N LEU A 10 2.99 -9.16 -5.04
CA LEU A 10 4.14 -9.90 -4.55
C LEU A 10 4.48 -9.49 -3.11
N ASN A 11 4.43 -8.21 -2.78
CA ASN A 11 4.71 -7.71 -1.43
C ASN A 11 3.73 -8.25 -0.39
N ILE A 12 2.43 -8.36 -0.73
CA ILE A 12 1.43 -8.97 0.15
C ILE A 12 1.81 -10.42 0.44
N VAL A 13 2.18 -11.18 -0.60
CA VAL A 13 2.53 -12.60 -0.48
C VAL A 13 3.84 -12.80 0.30
N LEU A 14 4.86 -12.00 0.03
CA LEU A 14 6.15 -12.05 0.74
C LEU A 14 5.99 -11.67 2.21
N TYR A 15 5.22 -10.63 2.50
CA TYR A 15 4.94 -10.23 3.87
C TYR A 15 4.14 -11.31 4.63
N ALA A 16 3.13 -11.90 3.98
CA ALA A 16 2.37 -13.00 4.58
C ALA A 16 3.26 -14.20 4.93
N MET A 17 4.15 -14.61 4.01
CA MET A 17 5.12 -15.68 4.28
C MET A 17 6.04 -15.34 5.46
N TYR A 18 6.54 -14.10 5.54
CA TYR A 18 7.35 -13.65 6.66
C TYR A 18 6.57 -13.66 7.98
N PHE A 19 5.34 -13.15 7.97
CA PHE A 19 4.46 -13.07 9.13
C PHE A 19 4.13 -14.46 9.68
N PHE A 20 3.73 -15.40 8.84
CA PHE A 20 3.46 -16.78 9.27
C PHE A 20 4.72 -17.56 9.69
N GLY A 21 5.89 -17.17 9.21
CA GLY A 21 7.17 -17.78 9.57
C GLY A 21 7.79 -17.22 10.87
N LYS A 22 7.30 -16.10 11.39
CA LYS A 22 7.82 -15.47 12.59
C LYS A 22 7.30 -16.17 13.84
N THR A 23 8.20 -16.62 14.71
CA THR A 23 7.86 -17.12 16.05
C THR A 23 7.84 -15.94 17.04
N GLY A 24 6.69 -15.26 17.15
CA GLY A 24 6.47 -14.13 18.08
C GLY A 24 5.06 -13.57 17.95
N GLY A 25 4.53 -12.93 19.01
CA GLY A 25 3.19 -12.34 18.99
C GLY A 25 3.11 -11.10 18.09
N GLU A 26 1.89 -10.74 17.66
CA GLU A 26 1.63 -9.59 16.78
C GLU A 26 2.12 -8.24 17.36
N SER A 27 2.20 -8.15 18.69
CA SER A 27 2.65 -6.98 19.44
C SER A 27 4.18 -6.87 19.58
N ASP A 28 4.93 -7.93 19.30
CA ASP A 28 6.39 -7.92 19.43
C ASP A 28 7.03 -7.40 18.14
N ILE A 29 7.01 -6.08 17.97
CA ILE A 29 7.70 -5.42 16.86
C ILE A 29 9.22 -5.52 17.10
N SER A 30 9.91 -6.12 16.15
CA SER A 30 11.36 -6.27 16.12
C SER A 30 11.98 -5.41 15.03
N GLY A 31 13.29 -5.14 15.13
CA GLY A 31 14.03 -4.45 14.07
C GLY A 31 13.98 -5.18 12.71
N ALA A 32 13.78 -6.51 12.71
CA ALA A 32 13.60 -7.29 11.50
C ALA A 32 12.31 -6.93 10.75
N ASP A 33 11.23 -6.59 11.47
CA ASP A 33 9.96 -6.22 10.85
C ASP A 33 10.07 -4.90 10.08
N PHE A 34 10.77 -3.91 10.65
CA PHE A 34 11.09 -2.66 9.96
C PHE A 34 12.01 -2.87 8.76
N PHE A 35 12.98 -3.80 8.86
CA PHE A 35 13.88 -4.11 7.77
C PHE A 35 13.13 -4.75 6.59
N VAL A 36 12.26 -5.73 6.84
CA VAL A 36 11.42 -6.35 5.81
C VAL A 36 10.47 -5.32 5.20
N SER A 37 9.80 -4.51 6.02
CA SER A 37 8.91 -3.43 5.57
C SER A 37 9.64 -2.42 4.66
N GLY A 38 10.88 -2.06 5.03
CA GLY A 38 11.75 -1.19 4.23
C GLY A 38 12.10 -1.80 2.87
N ILE A 39 12.48 -3.09 2.82
CA ILE A 39 12.79 -3.78 1.56
C ILE A 39 11.57 -3.83 0.65
N LEU A 40 10.40 -4.19 1.17
CA LEU A 40 9.16 -4.25 0.38
C LEU A 40 8.77 -2.86 -0.14
N SER A 41 8.99 -1.81 0.66
CA SER A 41 8.78 -0.42 0.22
C SER A 41 9.75 -0.01 -0.91
N LEU A 42 11.01 -0.46 -0.86
CA LEU A 42 11.98 -0.26 -1.94
C LEU A 42 11.58 -0.99 -3.22
N PHE A 43 10.98 -2.18 -3.13
CA PHE A 43 10.44 -2.87 -4.31
C PHE A 43 9.35 -2.05 -5.00
N LEU A 44 8.46 -1.38 -4.24
CA LEU A 44 7.43 -0.51 -4.84
C LEU A 44 8.01 0.71 -5.53
N LEU A 45 9.03 1.32 -4.94
CA LEU A 45 9.78 2.40 -5.59
C LEU A 45 10.44 1.90 -6.88
N PHE A 46 11.09 0.73 -6.84
CA PHE A 46 11.68 0.13 -8.03
C PHE A 46 10.63 -0.22 -9.10
N ALA A 47 9.43 -0.65 -8.70
CA ALA A 47 8.33 -0.93 -9.62
C ALA A 47 7.84 0.34 -10.34
N GLY A 48 7.75 1.45 -9.62
CA GLY A 48 7.47 2.77 -10.20
C GLY A 48 8.52 3.16 -11.24
N TYR A 49 9.80 2.94 -10.92
CA TYR A 49 10.91 3.17 -11.83
C TYR A 49 10.83 2.29 -13.10
N LEU A 50 10.51 1.00 -12.96
CA LEU A 50 10.36 0.09 -14.09
C LEU A 50 9.21 0.50 -15.02
N ASN A 51 8.09 0.97 -14.46
CA ASN A 51 6.98 1.51 -15.25
C ASN A 51 7.45 2.68 -16.12
N ALA A 52 8.17 3.65 -15.55
CA ALA A 52 8.70 4.79 -16.28
C ALA A 52 9.72 4.36 -17.36
N LYS A 53 10.64 3.45 -17.02
CA LYS A 53 11.64 2.90 -17.96
C LYS A 53 10.99 2.20 -19.17
N LYS A 54 9.81 1.59 -18.99
CA LYS A 54 9.03 0.94 -20.04
C LYS A 54 8.08 1.90 -20.78
N GLY A 55 8.13 3.21 -20.50
CA GLY A 55 7.28 4.21 -21.15
C GLY A 55 5.80 4.08 -20.79
N MET A 56 5.47 3.44 -19.67
CA MET A 56 4.08 3.28 -19.26
C MET A 56 3.51 4.60 -18.75
N ILE A 57 2.23 4.86 -19.02
CA ILE A 57 1.54 6.10 -18.59
C ILE A 57 1.52 6.17 -17.06
N TYR A 58 1.76 7.35 -16.48
CA TYR A 58 1.74 7.60 -15.04
C TYR A 58 0.48 7.08 -14.32
N ARG A 59 -0.68 7.15 -14.98
CA ARG A 59 -1.95 6.58 -14.49
C ARG A 59 -1.82 5.14 -14.01
N THR A 60 -0.92 4.35 -14.60
CA THR A 60 -0.69 2.97 -14.19
C THR A 60 -0.16 2.88 -12.76
N VAL A 61 0.74 3.78 -12.36
CA VAL A 61 1.34 3.83 -11.02
C VAL A 61 0.29 4.15 -9.94
N LEU A 62 -0.74 4.92 -10.28
CA LEU A 62 -1.77 5.39 -9.35
C LEU A 62 -2.85 4.36 -9.00
N TRP A 63 -2.97 3.26 -9.75
CA TRP A 63 -4.07 2.30 -9.54
C TRP A 63 -4.11 1.73 -8.12
N VAL A 64 -2.95 1.38 -7.56
CA VAL A 64 -2.85 0.84 -6.20
C VAL A 64 -3.28 1.88 -5.17
N PHE A 65 -2.86 3.13 -5.36
CA PHE A 65 -3.29 4.24 -4.50
C PHE A 65 -4.80 4.47 -4.58
N LEU A 66 -5.40 4.41 -5.76
CA LEU A 66 -6.85 4.58 -5.92
C LEU A 66 -7.63 3.47 -5.21
N VAL A 67 -7.15 2.22 -5.25
CA VAL A 67 -7.76 1.11 -4.49
C VAL A 67 -7.64 1.37 -2.99
N ASN A 68 -6.47 1.80 -2.50
CA ASN A 68 -6.27 2.16 -1.09
C ASN A 68 -7.14 3.33 -0.65
N MET A 69 -7.25 4.37 -1.47
CA MET A 69 -8.11 5.52 -1.22
C MET A 69 -9.58 5.12 -1.18
N PHE A 70 -10.01 4.24 -2.11
CA PHE A 70 -11.37 3.70 -2.10
C PHE A 70 -11.66 2.92 -0.82
N LEU A 71 -10.77 2.00 -0.43
CA LEU A 71 -10.91 1.23 0.81
C LEU A 71 -10.94 2.13 2.05
N PHE A 72 -10.10 3.18 2.08
CA PHE A 72 -10.06 4.16 3.16
C PHE A 72 -11.33 5.02 3.24
N VAL A 73 -11.86 5.46 2.10
CA VAL A 73 -13.14 6.20 2.05
C VAL A 73 -14.29 5.28 2.47
N CYS A 74 -14.28 4.02 2.04
CA CYS A 74 -15.26 3.04 2.51
C CYS A 74 -15.15 2.83 4.02
N SER A 75 -13.97 2.65 4.61
CA SER A 75 -13.86 2.53 6.07
C SER A 75 -14.39 3.78 6.79
N GLY A 76 -14.07 4.99 6.32
CA GLY A 76 -14.58 6.22 6.95
C GLY A 76 -16.09 6.44 6.77
N LEU A 77 -16.63 6.17 5.58
CA LEU A 77 -18.06 6.32 5.31
C LEU A 77 -18.88 5.26 6.06
N PHE A 78 -18.44 4.00 6.09
CA PHE A 78 -19.14 2.95 6.80
C PHE A 78 -19.00 3.06 8.32
N ASP A 79 -17.98 3.75 8.86
CA ASP A 79 -17.97 4.15 10.27
C ASP A 79 -19.04 5.21 10.57
N GLN A 80 -19.30 6.16 9.66
CA GLN A 80 -20.32 7.21 9.86
C GLN A 80 -21.76 6.75 9.56
N PHE A 81 -21.95 5.86 8.59
CA PHE A 81 -23.27 5.31 8.21
C PHE A 81 -23.58 3.94 8.84
N GLY A 82 -22.62 3.37 9.58
CA GLY A 82 -22.66 2.02 10.13
C GLY A 82 -23.58 1.81 11.33
N SER A 83 -24.19 2.86 11.89
CA SER A 83 -25.26 2.67 12.88
C SER A 83 -26.49 2.00 12.26
N ASP A 84 -26.75 2.24 10.97
CA ASP A 84 -27.97 1.78 10.27
C ASP A 84 -27.72 0.74 9.16
N PHE A 85 -26.52 0.70 8.55
CA PHE A 85 -26.14 -0.31 7.54
C PHE A 85 -25.27 -1.43 8.15
N ASN A 86 -25.83 -2.08 9.16
CA ASN A 86 -25.16 -3.08 9.99
C ASN A 86 -25.26 -4.51 9.39
N ILE A 87 -24.68 -4.74 8.20
CA ILE A 87 -24.72 -6.09 7.59
C ILE A 87 -23.62 -7.02 8.12
N LEU A 88 -22.53 -6.51 8.73
CA LEU A 88 -21.40 -7.34 9.22
C LEU A 88 -20.61 -6.77 10.44
N SER A 89 -21.22 -5.99 11.36
CA SER A 89 -20.47 -5.49 12.54
C SER A 89 -20.48 -6.47 13.73
N THR A 90 -19.35 -6.57 14.40
CA THR A 90 -19.23 -7.14 15.75
C THR A 90 -19.56 -6.02 16.74
N SER A 91 -20.74 -6.05 17.37
CA SER A 91 -21.33 -5.25 18.48
C SER A 91 -20.85 -3.82 18.84
N ASN A 92 -19.94 -3.16 18.10
CA ASN A 92 -19.19 -1.98 18.53
C ASN A 92 -18.94 -0.97 17.39
N SER A 93 -19.83 -0.92 16.39
CA SER A 93 -19.95 0.18 15.41
C SER A 93 -18.78 0.47 14.45
N ASP A 94 -17.68 -0.29 14.49
CA ASP A 94 -16.57 -0.10 13.54
C ASP A 94 -16.76 -0.93 12.26
N SER A 95 -16.46 -0.33 11.10
CA SER A 95 -16.46 -0.97 9.78
C SER A 95 -15.26 -1.92 9.59
N PHE A 96 -15.17 -2.89 10.49
CA PHE A 96 -14.06 -3.82 10.70
C PHE A 96 -13.51 -4.44 9.41
N LEU A 97 -14.35 -4.84 8.47
CA LEU A 97 -13.91 -5.51 7.23
C LEU A 97 -13.15 -4.60 6.26
N PHE A 98 -13.54 -3.33 6.12
CA PHE A 98 -12.83 -2.40 5.23
C PHE A 98 -11.52 -1.95 5.84
N SER A 99 -11.50 -1.70 7.15
CA SER A 99 -10.28 -1.41 7.90
C SER A 99 -9.32 -2.60 7.88
N LEU A 100 -9.82 -3.83 8.09
CA LEU A 100 -9.04 -5.06 7.98
C LEU A 100 -8.51 -5.25 6.56
N ALA A 101 -9.35 -5.05 5.53
CA ALA A 101 -8.91 -5.14 4.15
C ALA A 101 -7.81 -4.12 3.85
N LEU A 102 -7.92 -2.89 4.34
CA LEU A 102 -6.91 -1.85 4.16
C LEU A 102 -5.58 -2.20 4.87
N ILE A 103 -5.66 -2.78 6.08
CA ILE A 103 -4.49 -3.27 6.83
C ILE A 103 -3.82 -4.42 6.09
N VAL A 104 -4.58 -5.43 5.66
CA VAL A 104 -4.07 -6.58 4.91
C VAL A 104 -3.46 -6.14 3.57
N TYR A 105 -4.14 -5.24 2.86
CA TYR A 105 -3.66 -4.74 1.57
C TYR A 105 -2.35 -3.95 1.72
N ASN A 106 -2.16 -3.27 2.85
CA ASN A 106 -0.92 -2.56 3.18
C ASN A 106 -0.05 -3.30 4.20
N ALA A 107 -0.15 -4.63 4.32
CA ALA A 107 0.54 -5.39 5.36
C ALA A 107 2.07 -5.21 5.32
N TYR A 108 2.65 -4.89 4.16
CA TYR A 108 4.07 -4.53 4.07
C TYR A 108 4.47 -3.30 4.90
N LEU A 109 3.52 -2.46 5.32
CA LEU A 109 3.71 -1.31 6.22
C LEU A 109 3.22 -1.57 7.65
N PHE A 110 2.83 -2.80 7.97
CA PHE A 110 2.25 -3.17 9.25
C PHE A 110 3.05 -2.71 10.49
N PRO A 111 4.40 -2.77 10.52
CA PRO A 111 5.16 -2.26 11.68
C PRO A 111 4.91 -0.77 11.93
N LEU A 112 4.76 0.01 10.86
CA LEU A 112 4.45 1.43 10.94
C LEU A 112 2.99 1.66 11.38
N THR A 113 2.08 0.80 10.92
CA THR A 113 0.67 0.84 11.34
C THR A 113 0.52 0.60 12.84
N ILE A 114 1.23 -0.38 13.42
CA ILE A 114 1.17 -0.62 14.89
C ILE A 114 1.76 0.56 15.66
N VAL A 115 2.90 1.13 15.23
CA VAL A 115 3.49 2.30 15.92
C VAL A 115 2.53 3.51 15.91
N LEU A 116 1.70 3.62 14.88
CA LEU A 116 0.71 4.70 14.73
C LEU A 116 -0.67 4.31 15.28
N GLU A 117 -0.84 3.13 15.86
CA GLU A 117 -2.09 2.67 16.42
C GLU A 117 -2.54 3.63 17.56
N GLY A 118 -3.83 3.98 17.57
CA GLY A 118 -4.39 4.96 18.51
C GLY A 118 -4.21 6.45 18.13
N SER A 119 -3.41 6.78 17.10
CA SER A 119 -3.21 8.17 16.65
C SER A 119 -4.20 8.64 15.56
N GLY A 120 -5.04 7.73 15.05
CA GLY A 120 -5.88 7.96 13.86
C GLY A 120 -5.08 8.02 12.53
N LEU A 121 -3.75 8.10 12.58
CA LEU A 121 -2.88 8.12 11.40
C LEU A 121 -2.54 6.73 10.86
N ALA A 122 -2.84 5.67 11.63
CA ALA A 122 -2.53 4.28 11.30
C ALA A 122 -3.08 3.83 9.93
N LEU A 123 -4.19 4.42 9.47
CA LEU A 123 -4.80 4.14 8.17
C LEU A 123 -4.42 5.18 7.10
N ILE A 124 -4.18 6.43 7.51
CA ILE A 124 -3.83 7.53 6.59
C ILE A 124 -2.43 7.34 6.04
N VAL A 125 -1.46 7.02 6.89
CA VAL A 125 -0.04 6.92 6.50
C VAL A 125 0.19 5.81 5.45
N PRO A 126 -0.36 4.59 5.59
CA PRO A 126 -0.24 3.57 4.55
C PRO A 126 -0.83 4.00 3.21
N VAL A 127 -1.99 4.66 3.20
CA VAL A 127 -2.64 5.16 1.98
C VAL A 127 -1.72 6.19 1.30
N VAL A 128 -1.18 7.14 2.06
CA VAL A 128 -0.25 8.16 1.55
C VAL A 128 1.04 7.53 1.02
N LEU A 129 1.63 6.56 1.73
CA LEU A 129 2.84 5.87 1.30
C LEU A 129 2.62 5.04 0.03
N SER A 130 1.43 4.47 -0.15
CA SER A 130 1.06 3.75 -1.38
C SER A 130 1.00 4.66 -2.62
N PHE A 131 0.84 5.98 -2.43
CA PHE A 131 1.00 6.98 -3.47
C PHE A 131 2.45 7.43 -3.64
N ILE A 132 3.11 7.79 -2.53
CA ILE A 132 4.44 8.41 -2.56
C ILE A 132 5.48 7.44 -3.12
N LEU A 133 5.54 6.20 -2.65
CA LEU A 133 6.60 5.25 -3.03
C LEU A 133 6.61 4.95 -4.54
N PRO A 134 5.47 4.56 -5.16
CA PRO A 134 5.47 4.27 -6.59
C PRO A 134 5.66 5.53 -7.43
N SER A 135 5.14 6.68 -6.99
CA SER A 135 5.26 7.96 -7.71
C SER A 135 6.70 8.49 -7.72
N LEU A 136 7.40 8.42 -6.59
CA LEU A 136 8.82 8.76 -6.51
C LEU A 136 9.65 7.87 -7.43
N GLY A 137 9.39 6.56 -7.41
CA GLY A 137 10.03 5.61 -8.31
C GLY A 137 9.84 5.99 -9.79
N TYR A 138 8.61 6.33 -10.16
CA TYR A 138 8.28 6.74 -11.52
C TYR A 138 8.97 8.05 -11.93
N MET A 139 8.98 9.05 -11.05
CA MET A 139 9.68 10.33 -11.29
C MET A 139 11.20 10.12 -11.49
N ILE A 140 11.81 9.26 -10.68
CA ILE A 140 13.22 8.88 -10.83
C ILE A 140 13.45 8.24 -12.20
N GLY A 141 12.57 7.31 -12.61
CA GLY A 141 12.67 6.65 -13.91
C GLY A 141 12.51 7.60 -15.09
N GLN A 142 11.60 8.57 -15.02
CA GLN A 142 11.43 9.60 -16.06
C GLN A 142 12.67 10.50 -16.18
N LYS A 143 13.24 10.96 -15.06
CA LYS A 143 14.44 11.80 -15.07
C LYS A 143 15.67 11.08 -15.64
N LEU A 144 15.79 9.77 -15.40
CA LEU A 144 16.91 8.96 -15.87
C LEU A 144 16.76 8.45 -17.31
N HIS A 145 15.53 8.35 -17.84
CA HIS A 145 15.26 7.86 -19.20
C HIS A 145 14.34 8.79 -20.00
N PRO A 146 14.70 10.08 -20.19
CA PRO A 146 13.87 11.03 -20.93
C PRO A 146 13.73 10.65 -22.42
N ASP A 147 14.78 10.08 -23.03
CA ASP A 147 14.85 9.86 -24.49
C ASP A 147 13.89 8.79 -25.04
N LYS A 148 13.28 7.96 -24.20
CA LYS A 148 12.32 6.93 -24.66
C LYS A 148 10.87 7.40 -24.72
N GLN A 149 10.52 8.54 -24.12
CA GLN A 149 9.14 9.06 -24.18
C GLN A 149 8.90 9.97 -25.40
N ASN A 150 9.94 10.66 -25.89
CA ASN A 150 9.82 11.59 -27.03
C ASN A 150 9.86 10.92 -28.41
N SER A 151 10.20 9.62 -28.51
CA SER A 151 10.25 8.92 -29.81
C SER A 151 8.89 8.47 -30.35
N THR A 152 7.79 8.78 -29.66
CA THR A 152 6.42 8.41 -30.10
C THR A 152 5.65 9.57 -30.73
N GLU A 153 6.29 10.74 -30.90
CA GLU A 153 5.68 11.93 -31.51
C GLU A 153 6.28 12.28 -32.89
N LEU A 154 6.78 11.29 -33.64
CA LEU A 154 7.24 11.47 -35.03
C LEU A 154 6.57 10.48 -35.99
#